data_AF-A0AAN8TPA2-F1
#
_entry.id   AF-A0AAN8TPA2-F1
#
_cell.length_a   1.000
_cell.length_b   1.000
_cell.length_c   1.000
_cell.angle_alpha   90.00
_cell.angle_beta   90.00
_cell.angle_gamma   90.00
#
_symmetry.space_group_name_H-M   'P 1'
#
loop_
_entity.id
_entity.type
_entity.pdbx_description
1 polymer ?
#
loop_
_entity_poly.entity_id
_entity_poly.type
_entity_poly.pdbx_seq_one_letter_code
_entity_poly.pdbx_strand_id
1 'polypeptide(L)' 'MLSLIVMEILKTGLLIRKWKKHEELVTTSAIENVVRKLMASEEGDEIRKRAKKLGAAVREFIEKGGVSQLELDSYIAHN' A
#
# COMPACT_ATOMS: atom_id res chain seq x y z
N MET A 1 13.40 1.44 -1.05
CA MET A 1 13.12 0.80 0.26
C MET A 1 11.61 0.67 0.52
N LEU A 2 10.82 1.75 0.42
CA LEU A 2 9.35 1.70 0.64
C LEU A 2 8.58 0.74 -0.30
N SER A 3 9.09 0.48 -1.50
CA SER A 3 8.49 -0.49 -2.42
C SER A 3 8.41 -1.90 -1.84
N LEU A 4 9.34 -2.30 -0.96
CA LEU A 4 9.37 -3.64 -0.37
C LEU A 4 8.13 -3.90 0.49
N ILE A 5 7.80 -2.95 1.37
CA ILE A 5 6.69 -3.09 2.31
C ILE A 5 5.37 -3.14 1.55
N VAL A 6 5.15 -2.20 0.63
CA VAL A 6 3.90 -2.11 -0.15
C VAL A 6 3.69 -3.34 -1.02
N MET A 7 4.77 -3.88 -1.61
CA MET A 7 4.67 -4.92 -2.61
C MET A 7 4.84 -6.35 -2.08
N GLU A 8 5.83 -6.60 -1.24
CA GLU A 8 6.17 -7.96 -0.81
C GLU A 8 5.46 -8.33 0.49
N ILE A 9 5.37 -7.38 1.43
CA ILE A 9 4.73 -7.61 2.72
C ILE A 9 3.22 -7.42 2.60
N LEU A 10 2.78 -6.23 2.20
CA LEU A 10 1.36 -5.86 2.15
C LEU A 10 0.67 -6.38 0.89
N LYS A 11 1.42 -6.61 -0.19
CA LYS A 11 0.91 -7.06 -1.49
C LYS A 11 -0.22 -6.18 -2.01
N THR A 12 -0.04 -4.87 -1.88
CA THR A 12 -1.01 -3.82 -2.25
C THR A 12 -0.57 -2.96 -3.44
N GLY A 13 0.56 -3.30 -4.08
CA GLY A 13 1.07 -2.55 -5.23
C GLY A 13 1.74 -3.42 -6.29
N LEU A 14 1.97 -2.82 -7.46
CA LEU A 14 2.68 -3.41 -8.60
C LEU A 14 3.97 -2.65 -8.89
N LEU A 15 4.98 -3.37 -9.37
CA LEU A 15 6.27 -2.80 -9.73
C LEU A 15 6.29 -2.58 -11.23
N ILE A 16 6.52 -1.35 -11.65
CA ILE A 16 6.72 -1.04 -13.07
C ILE A 16 8.12 -1.43 -13.52
N ARG A 17 9.10 -1.35 -12.61
CA ARG A 17 10.50 -1.66 -12.89
C ARG A 17 11.27 -2.00 -11.62
N LYS A 18 12.17 -2.99 -11.71
CA LYS A 18 13.08 -3.37 -10.61
C LYS A 18 13.88 -2.17 -10.09
N TRP A 19 14.00 -2.06 -8.76
CA TRP A 19 14.77 -0.99 -8.12
C TRP A 19 16.23 -0.92 -8.59
N LYS A 20 16.86 -2.07 -8.90
CA LYS A 20 18.22 -2.13 -9.46
C LYS A 20 18.39 -1.33 -10.75
N LYS A 21 17.30 -1.02 -11.45
CA LYS A 21 17.27 -0.30 -12.71
C LYS A 21 16.69 1.12 -12.55
N HIS A 22 16.64 1.68 -11.34
CA HIS A 22 15.88 2.91 -11.06
C HIS A 22 16.29 4.16 -11.88
N GLU A 23 17.49 4.18 -12.44
CA GLU A 23 17.99 5.28 -13.28
C GLU A 23 17.51 5.21 -14.74
N GLU A 24 17.05 4.03 -15.20
CA GLU A 24 16.54 3.87 -16.56
C GLU A 24 15.28 4.75 -16.79
N LEU A 25 14.89 4.99 -18.04
CA LEU A 25 13.59 5.61 -18.29
C LEU A 25 12.51 4.54 -18.37
N VAL A 26 11.37 4.80 -17.73
CA VAL A 26 10.19 3.96 -17.87
C VAL A 26 9.44 4.40 -19.12
N THR A 27 9.21 3.48 -20.05
CA THR A 27 8.47 3.79 -21.28
C THR A 27 6.99 3.96 -21.01
N THR A 28 6.31 4.75 -21.85
CA THR A 28 4.85 4.91 -21.80
C THR A 28 4.13 3.57 -21.91
N SER A 29 4.62 2.65 -22.76
CA SER A 29 4.05 1.31 -22.91
C SER A 29 4.18 0.46 -21.64
N ALA A 30 5.27 0.60 -20.89
CA ALA A 30 5.44 -0.09 -19.61
C ALA A 30 4.45 0.43 -18.57
N ILE A 31 4.23 1.74 -18.52
CA ILE A 31 3.23 2.37 -17.64
C ILE A 31 1.83 1.88 -18.00
N GLU A 32 1.45 1.95 -19.28
CA GLU A 32 0.14 1.52 -19.78
C GLU A 32 -0.14 0.06 -19.41
N ASN A 33 0.83 -0.83 -19.62
CA ASN A 33 0.69 -2.24 -19.30
C ASN A 33 0.43 -2.47 -17.81
N VAL A 34 1.12 -1.77 -16.92
CA VAL A 34 0.95 -1.93 -15.47
C VAL A 34 -0.36 -1.32 -15.00
N VAL A 35 -0.76 -0.17 -15.54
CA VAL A 35 -2.07 0.44 -15.24
C VAL A 35 -3.19 -0.50 -15.70
N ARG A 36 -3.13 -1.02 -16.93
CA ARG A 36 -4.13 -1.97 -17.44
C ARG A 36 -4.17 -3.24 -16.59
N LYS A 37 -3.01 -3.76 -16.19
CA LYS A 37 -2.93 -4.91 -15.27
C LYS A 37 -3.60 -4.58 -13.93
N LEU A 38 -3.27 -3.43 -13.32
CA LEU A 38 -3.87 -3.01 -12.06
C LEU A 38 -5.39 -2.85 -12.14
N MET A 39 -5.91 -2.41 -13.28
CA MET A 39 -7.33 -2.06 -13.46
C MET A 39 -8.19 -3.23 -13.95
N ALA A 40 -7.67 -4.05 -14.87
CA ALA A 40 -8.46 -4.99 -15.65
C ALA A 40 -8.03 -6.46 -15.53
N SER A 41 -7.04 -6.79 -14.69
CA SER A 41 -6.67 -8.18 -14.43
C SER A 41 -7.19 -8.69 -13.09
N GLU A 42 -7.28 -10.01 -12.95
CA GLU A 42 -7.60 -10.68 -11.69
C GLU A 42 -6.57 -10.36 -10.59
N GLU A 43 -5.27 -10.37 -10.94
CA GLU A 43 -4.20 -9.93 -10.03
C GLU A 43 -4.40 -8.48 -9.56
N GLY A 44 -4.79 -7.57 -10.46
CA GLY A 44 -5.12 -6.19 -10.12
C GLY A 44 -6.31 -6.10 -9.16
N ASP A 45 -7.32 -6.95 -9.34
CA ASP A 45 -8.48 -7.01 -8.46
C ASP A 45 -8.13 -7.47 -7.04
N GLU A 46 -7.30 -8.51 -6.91
CA GLU A 46 -6.79 -8.94 -5.61
C GLU A 46 -6.03 -7.82 -4.88
N ILE A 47 -5.18 -7.11 -5.62
CA ILE A 47 -4.39 -6.00 -5.07
C ILE A 47 -5.31 -4.90 -4.53
N ARG A 48 -6.33 -4.48 -5.30
CA ARG A 48 -7.30 -3.47 -4.85
C ARG A 48 -8.10 -3.94 -3.65
N LYS A 49 -8.52 -5.22 -3.61
CA LYS A 49 -9.22 -5.81 -2.46
C LYS A 49 -8.36 -5.75 -1.19
N ARG A 50 -7.08 -6.14 -1.28
CA ARG A 50 -6.13 -6.05 -0.16
C ARG A 50 -5.92 -4.61 0.29
N ALA A 51 -5.71 -3.69 -0.65
CA ALA A 51 -5.55 -2.27 -0.35
C ALA A 51 -6.78 -1.69 0.35
N LYS A 52 -8.00 -2.05 -0.10
CA LYS A 52 -9.25 -1.63 0.55
C LYS A 52 -9.37 -2.17 1.98
N LYS A 53 -9.06 -3.45 2.20
CA LYS A 53 -9.09 -4.07 3.53
C LYS A 53 -8.06 -3.42 4.47
N LEU A 54 -6.83 -3.22 4.00
CA LEU A 54 -5.78 -2.57 4.77
C LEU A 54 -6.18 -1.14 5.16
N GLY A 55 -6.69 -0.35 4.20
CA GLY A 55 -7.13 1.01 4.48
C GLY A 55 -8.31 1.09 5.44
N ALA A 56 -9.22 0.10 5.44
CA ALA A 56 -10.29 0.02 6.42
C ALA A 56 -9.74 -0.24 7.84
N ALA A 57 -8.86 -1.24 7.98
CA ALA A 57 -8.23 -1.58 9.26
C ALA A 57 -7.43 -0.41 9.85
N VAL A 58 -6.66 0.30 9.02
CA VAL A 58 -5.89 1.47 9.47
C VAL A 58 -6.82 2.59 9.98
N ARG A 59 -7.94 2.84 9.30
CA ARG A 59 -8.92 3.85 9.72
C ARG A 59 -9.57 3.50 11.06
N GLU A 60 -10.03 2.25 11.22
CA GLU A 60 -10.58 1.76 12.49
C GLU A 60 -9.57 1.92 13.65
N PHE A 61 -8.29 1.68 13.38
CA PHE A 61 -7.24 1.76 14.40
C PHE A 61 -6.99 3.18 14.94
N ILE A 62 -7.22 4.21 14.11
CA ILE A 62 -6.98 5.63 14.43
C ILE A 62 -8.27 6.41 14.72
N GLU A 63 -9.43 5.80 14.53
CA GLU A 63 -10.73 6.39 14.83
C GLU A 63 -10.91 6.62 16.33
N LYS A 64 -11.94 7.41 16.70
CA LYS A 64 -12.22 7.69 18.11
C LYS A 64 -12.53 6.39 18.88
N GLY A 65 -11.73 6.10 19.90
CA GLY A 65 -11.79 4.85 20.67
C GLY A 65 -11.00 3.68 20.05
N GLY A 66 -10.26 3.93 18.96
CA GLY A 66 -9.34 2.97 18.36
C GLY A 66 -8.10 2.72 19.21
N VAL A 67 -7.50 1.53 19.06
CA VAL A 67 -6.38 1.08 19.92
C VAL A 67 -5.20 2.05 19.86
N SER A 68 -4.81 2.54 18.67
CA SER A 68 -3.70 3.51 18.59
C SER A 68 -4.03 4.85 19.23
N GLN A 69 -5.29 5.28 19.20
CA GLN A 69 -5.68 6.50 19.90
C GLN A 69 -5.61 6.30 21.41
N LEU A 70 -6.16 5.19 21.92
CA LEU A 70 -6.12 4.87 23.35
C LEU A 70 -4.69 4.71 23.88
N GLU A 71 -3.81 4.06 23.11
CA GLU A 71 -2.39 3.93 23.45
C GLU A 71 -1.70 5.30 23.50
N LEU A 72 -1.97 6.18 22.54
CA LEU A 72 -1.43 7.53 22.53
C LEU A 72 -1.96 8.38 23.69
N ASP A 73 -3.26 8.32 23.97
CA ASP A 73 -3.89 9.03 25.09
C ASP A 73 -3.30 8.55 26.43
N SER A 74 -3.08 7.24 26.58
CA SER A 74 -2.42 6.65 27.76
C SER A 74 -0.98 7.13 27.93
N TYR A 75 -0.22 7.20 26.83
CA TYR A 75 1.15 7.73 26.83
C TYR A 75 1.20 9.21 27.24
N ILE A 76 0.30 10.03 26.72
CA ILE A 76 0.21 11.45 27.08
C ILE A 76 -0.18 11.61 28.55
N ALA A 77 -1.08 10.79 29.08
CA ALA A 77 -1.55 10.90 30.46
C ALA A 77 -0.52 10.48 31.54
N HIS A 78 0.51 9.71 31.16
CA HIS A 78 1.56 9.24 32.08
C HIS A 78 2.87 10.05 32.00
N ASN A 79 2.92 11.10 31.17
CA ASN A 79 4.01 12.09 31.12
C ASN A 79 3.50 13.48 31.53
#